data_AF-A0A2R8PYL8-F1
#
_entry.id   AF-A0A2R8PYL8-F1
#
_cell.length_a   1.000
_cell.length_b   1.000
_cell.length_c   1.000
_cell.angle_alpha   90.00
_cell.angle_beta   90.00
_cell.angle_gamma   90.00
#
_symmetry.space_group_name_H-M   'P 1'
#
loop_
_entity.id
_entity.type
_entity.pdbx_description
1 polymer ?
#
loop_
_entity_poly.entity_id
_entity_poly.type
_entity_poly.pdbx_seq_one_letter_code
_entity_poly.pdbx_strand_id
1 'polypeptide(L)'
;MRAVLEYLYTGRFCSRPDLDAMELIVLANRLCLPHLVALTELYTVTVLTEAAMMGADIDGDVLLYLDMAQFHCAHQLTDWCLHHVCTNYNRVCRKFPRDMKAKSTDNQEHFEKHRWPPVWYLKEEDHYQRARKEREKEDYLYQKRQCKRKWLFWNLPSSPSSPSSPGSSAVI
;
A
#
# COMPACT_ATOMS: atom_id res chain seq x y z
N MET A 1 -34.59 -10.29 15.46
CA MET A 1 -35.28 -10.04 16.76
C MET A 1 -34.65 -10.76 17.96
N ARG A 2 -34.37 -12.07 17.89
CA ARG A 2 -33.88 -12.84 19.06
C ARG A 2 -32.62 -12.25 19.71
N ALA A 3 -31.63 -11.82 18.91
CA ALA A 3 -30.40 -11.19 19.42
C ALA A 3 -30.67 -9.93 20.27
N VAL A 4 -31.67 -9.13 19.90
CA VAL A 4 -32.05 -7.93 20.66
C VAL A 4 -32.75 -8.29 21.96
N LEU A 5 -33.65 -9.28 21.95
CA LEU A 5 -34.26 -9.76 23.18
C LEU A 5 -33.20 -10.32 24.14
N GLU A 6 -32.29 -11.16 23.64
CA GLU A 6 -31.17 -11.69 24.43
C GLU A 6 -30.32 -10.55 25.02
N TYR A 7 -30.00 -9.53 24.23
CA TYR A 7 -29.30 -8.34 24.71
C TYR A 7 -30.08 -7.58 25.79
N LEU A 8 -31.38 -7.37 25.61
CA LEU A 8 -32.22 -6.66 26.60
C LEU A 8 -32.30 -7.41 27.93
N TYR A 9 -32.31 -8.74 27.91
CA TYR A 9 -32.38 -9.55 29.13
C TYR A 9 -31.02 -9.81 29.80
N THR A 10 -29.93 -9.89 29.02
CA THR A 10 -28.61 -10.28 29.54
C THR A 10 -27.61 -9.13 29.61
N GLY A 11 -27.87 -8.02 28.91
CA GLY A 11 -26.91 -6.93 28.68
C GLY A 11 -25.72 -7.34 27.80
N ARG A 12 -25.75 -8.52 27.17
CA ARG A 12 -24.62 -9.07 26.40
C ARG A 12 -25.04 -9.29 24.95
N PHE A 13 -24.11 -9.03 24.04
CA PHE A 13 -24.26 -9.37 22.63
C PHE A 13 -23.82 -10.82 22.40
N CYS A 14 -24.71 -11.64 21.82
CA CYS A 14 -24.42 -13.01 21.43
C CYS A 14 -24.27 -13.08 19.91
N SER A 15 -23.06 -13.36 19.43
CA SER A 15 -22.81 -13.61 18.00
C SER A 15 -23.48 -14.93 17.59
N ARG A 16 -24.06 -14.94 16.39
CA ARG A 16 -24.70 -16.11 15.79
C ARG A 16 -24.32 -16.19 14.32
N PRO A 17 -24.14 -17.38 13.74
CA PRO A 17 -23.76 -17.51 12.33
C PRO A 17 -24.83 -16.96 11.38
N ASP A 18 -26.11 -17.03 11.77
CA ASP A 18 -27.24 -16.55 10.95
C ASP A 18 -27.56 -15.06 11.16
N LEU A 19 -26.71 -14.34 11.90
CA LEU A 19 -26.99 -12.95 12.25
C LEU A 19 -26.61 -12.02 11.10
N ASP A 20 -27.61 -11.36 10.52
CA ASP A 20 -27.37 -10.17 9.70
C ASP A 20 -26.99 -9.01 10.62
N ALA A 21 -25.71 -8.66 10.61
CA ALA A 21 -25.18 -7.60 11.44
C ALA A 21 -25.71 -6.22 11.02
N MET A 22 -26.00 -6.00 9.74
CA MET A 22 -26.52 -4.73 9.27
C MET A 22 -27.96 -4.54 9.71
N GLU A 23 -28.84 -5.53 9.50
CA GLU A 23 -30.21 -5.47 10.02
C GLU A 23 -30.25 -5.25 11.54
N LEU A 24 -29.31 -5.87 12.26
CA LEU A 24 -29.19 -5.67 13.70
C LEU A 24 -28.79 -4.24 14.07
N ILE A 25 -27.83 -3.63 13.35
CA ILE A 25 -27.47 -2.21 13.52
C ILE A 25 -28.69 -1.32 13.28
N VAL A 26 -29.44 -1.55 12.19
CA VAL A 26 -30.66 -0.78 11.90
C VAL A 26 -31.66 -0.88 13.03
N LEU A 27 -31.93 -2.10 13.50
CA LEU A 27 -32.89 -2.32 14.58
C LEU A 27 -32.42 -1.69 15.90
N ALA A 28 -31.13 -1.84 16.24
CA ALA A 28 -30.54 -1.27 17.45
C ALA A 28 -30.58 0.27 17.44
N ASN A 29 -30.33 0.89 16.28
CA ASN A 29 -30.47 2.34 16.11
C ASN A 29 -31.93 2.80 16.26
N ARG A 30 -32.90 2.08 15.67
CA ARG A 30 -34.33 2.40 15.82
C ARG A 30 -34.82 2.28 17.27
N LEU A 31 -34.24 1.35 18.03
CA LEU A 31 -34.55 1.16 19.45
C LEU A 31 -33.72 2.07 20.37
N CYS A 32 -32.88 2.94 19.82
CA CYS A 32 -32.00 3.85 20.56
C CYS A 32 -31.08 3.12 21.55
N LEU A 33 -30.47 2.01 21.11
CA LEU A 33 -29.54 1.18 21.90
C LEU A 33 -28.08 1.40 21.44
N PRO A 34 -27.42 2.52 21.81
CA PRO A 34 -26.09 2.86 21.30
C PRO A 34 -25.03 1.84 21.69
N HIS A 35 -25.14 1.24 22.88
CA HIS A 35 -24.20 0.22 23.32
C HIS A 35 -24.32 -1.07 22.47
N LEU A 36 -25.55 -1.47 22.08
CA LEU A 36 -25.73 -2.61 21.18
C LEU A 36 -25.15 -2.31 19.79
N VAL A 37 -25.38 -1.11 19.25
CA VAL A 37 -24.80 -0.68 17.97
C VAL A 37 -23.28 -0.81 18.02
N ALA A 38 -22.64 -0.26 19.05
CA ALA A 38 -21.18 -0.33 19.21
C ALA A 38 -20.66 -1.78 19.28
N LEU A 39 -21.35 -2.69 20.00
CA LEU A 39 -20.98 -4.09 20.06
C LEU A 39 -21.12 -4.79 18.69
N THR A 40 -22.16 -4.44 17.93
CA THR A 40 -22.39 -5.00 16.60
C THR A 40 -21.40 -4.49 15.55
N GLU A 41 -21.05 -3.21 15.61
CA GLU A 41 -19.98 -2.62 14.78
C GLU A 41 -18.64 -3.33 15.07
N LEU A 42 -18.29 -3.48 16.35
CA LEU A 42 -17.08 -4.21 16.74
C LEU A 42 -17.10 -5.64 16.21
N TYR A 43 -18.23 -6.34 16.36
CA TYR A 43 -18.38 -7.69 15.82
C TYR A 43 -18.14 -7.74 14.31
N THR A 44 -18.76 -6.85 13.53
CA THR A 44 -18.54 -6.80 12.07
C THR A 44 -17.08 -6.57 11.71
N VAL A 45 -16.41 -5.65 12.40
CA VAL A 45 -14.98 -5.38 12.21
C VAL A 45 -14.16 -6.62 12.54
N THR A 46 -14.42 -7.28 13.66
CA THR A 46 -13.65 -8.48 14.05
C THR A 46 -13.76 -9.59 12.98
N VAL A 47 -14.97 -9.88 12.50
CA VAL A 47 -15.19 -10.89 11.45
C VAL A 47 -14.45 -10.53 10.15
N LEU A 48 -14.53 -9.27 9.72
CA LEU A 48 -13.82 -8.81 8.52
C LEU A 48 -12.30 -8.86 8.70
N THR A 49 -11.79 -8.48 9.88
CA THR A 49 -10.34 -8.54 10.16
C THR A 49 -9.83 -9.97 10.20
N GLU A 50 -10.56 -10.91 10.81
CA GLU A 50 -10.22 -12.33 10.83
C GLU A 50 -10.22 -12.92 9.41
N ALA A 51 -11.23 -12.60 8.61
CA ALA A 51 -11.29 -13.01 7.21
C ALA A 51 -10.09 -12.46 6.41
N ALA A 52 -9.72 -11.19 6.62
CA ALA A 52 -8.55 -10.59 5.98
C ALA A 52 -7.23 -11.27 6.41
N MET A 53 -7.09 -11.63 7.70
CA MET A 53 -5.93 -12.38 8.19
C MET A 53 -5.83 -13.77 7.58
N MET A 54 -6.97 -14.41 7.27
CA MET A 54 -7.03 -15.67 6.53
C MET A 54 -6.75 -15.52 5.02
N GLY A 55 -6.52 -14.30 4.54
CA GLY A 55 -6.25 -14.01 3.13
C GLY A 55 -7.51 -13.90 2.26
N ALA A 56 -8.70 -13.80 2.87
CA ALA A 56 -9.92 -13.50 2.14
C ALA A 56 -9.91 -12.07 1.61
N ASP A 57 -10.58 -11.86 0.48
CA ASP A 57 -10.71 -10.55 -0.12
C ASP A 57 -11.91 -9.80 0.45
N ILE A 58 -11.66 -8.96 1.45
CA ILE A 58 -12.70 -8.18 2.12
C ILE A 58 -12.99 -6.83 1.44
N ASP A 59 -12.20 -6.44 0.43
CA ASP A 59 -12.26 -5.09 -0.14
C ASP A 59 -13.64 -4.74 -0.73
N GLY A 60 -14.28 -5.70 -1.41
CA GLY A 60 -15.63 -5.53 -1.95
C GLY A 60 -16.68 -5.38 -0.85
N ASP A 61 -16.60 -6.22 0.18
CA ASP A 61 -17.50 -6.18 1.33
C ASP A 61 -17.36 -4.87 2.10
N VAL A 62 -16.13 -4.41 2.34
CA VAL A 62 -15.84 -3.14 3.03
C VAL A 62 -16.46 -1.96 2.28
N LEU A 63 -16.41 -1.95 0.95
CA LEU A 63 -17.05 -0.89 0.17
C LEU A 63 -18.57 -0.93 0.35
N LEU A 64 -19.19 -2.10 0.35
CA LEU A 64 -20.63 -2.23 0.60
C LEU A 64 -21.00 -1.78 2.03
N TYR A 65 -20.25 -2.26 3.03
CA TYR A 65 -20.44 -1.90 4.42
C TYR A 65 -20.28 -0.40 4.65
N LEU A 66 -19.38 0.28 3.94
CA LEU A 66 -19.21 1.73 4.06
C LEU A 66 -20.51 2.48 3.73
N ASP A 67 -21.19 2.14 2.63
CA ASP A 67 -22.43 2.83 2.24
C ASP A 67 -23.54 2.55 3.25
N MET A 68 -23.66 1.29 3.66
CA MET A 68 -24.67 0.86 4.62
C MET A 68 -24.44 1.48 6.01
N ALA A 69 -23.19 1.54 6.46
CA ALA A 69 -22.81 2.12 7.74
C ALA A 69 -23.09 3.64 7.77
N GLN A 70 -22.78 4.36 6.69
CA GLN A 70 -23.10 5.78 6.57
C GLN A 70 -24.62 6.00 6.54
N PHE A 71 -25.36 5.20 5.77
CA PHE A 71 -26.80 5.31 5.66
C PHE A 71 -27.53 5.04 6.99
N HIS A 72 -26.99 4.13 7.81
CA HIS A 72 -27.57 3.74 9.09
C HIS A 72 -26.92 4.44 10.30
N CYS A 73 -26.09 5.47 10.10
CA CYS A 73 -25.41 6.20 11.18
C CYS A 73 -24.54 5.32 12.09
N ALA A 74 -23.89 4.29 11.54
CA ALA A 74 -22.92 3.44 12.24
C ALA A 74 -21.52 4.04 12.11
N HIS A 75 -21.18 4.95 13.04
CA HIS A 75 -19.98 5.78 12.94
C HIS A 75 -18.67 5.00 13.09
N GLN A 76 -18.57 4.06 14.04
CA GLN A 76 -17.32 3.34 14.27
C GLN A 76 -17.01 2.39 13.12
N LEU A 77 -18.04 1.75 12.57
CA LEU A 77 -17.90 0.91 11.39
C LEU A 77 -17.52 1.77 10.16
N THR A 78 -18.15 2.93 9.99
CA THR A 78 -17.80 3.88 8.91
C THR A 78 -16.32 4.26 8.98
N ASP A 79 -15.83 4.68 10.15
CA ASP A 79 -14.44 5.10 10.34
C ASP A 79 -13.46 3.97 10.04
N TRP A 80 -13.78 2.75 10.47
CA TRP A 80 -12.95 1.58 10.18
C TRP A 80 -12.93 1.26 8.68
N CYS A 81 -14.08 1.30 8.00
CA CYS A 81 -14.17 1.09 6.56
C CYS A 81 -13.36 2.14 5.78
N LEU A 82 -13.47 3.42 6.16
CA LEU A 82 -12.67 4.50 5.57
C LEU A 82 -11.18 4.25 5.75
N HIS A 83 -10.75 3.86 6.95
CA HIS A 83 -9.36 3.56 7.25
C HIS A 83 -8.82 2.38 6.40
N HIS A 84 -9.59 1.29 6.27
CA HIS A 84 -9.21 0.15 5.44
C HIS A 84 -9.03 0.54 3.97
N VAL A 85 -9.98 1.30 3.41
CA VAL A 85 -9.91 1.77 2.02
C VAL A 85 -8.72 2.70 1.82
N CYS A 86 -8.47 3.63 2.74
CA CYS A 86 -7.34 4.56 2.65
C CYS A 86 -5.98 3.83 2.70
N THR A 87 -5.86 2.85 3.60
CA THR A 87 -4.63 2.07 3.78
C THR A 87 -4.33 1.20 2.55
N ASN A 88 -5.37 0.61 1.97
CA ASN A 88 -5.28 -0.27 0.80
C ASN A 88 -5.68 0.42 -0.52
N TYR A 89 -5.58 1.75 -0.59
CA TYR A 89 -6.17 2.57 -1.65
C TYR A 89 -5.80 2.11 -3.07
N ASN A 90 -4.52 1.85 -3.33
CA ASN A 90 -4.05 1.42 -4.65
C ASN A 90 -4.66 0.08 -5.09
N ARG A 91 -4.82 -0.86 -4.16
CA ARG A 91 -5.40 -2.18 -4.43
C ARG A 91 -6.89 -2.03 -4.72
N VAL A 92 -7.61 -1.32 -3.84
CA VAL A 92 -9.05 -1.09 -3.97
C VAL A 92 -9.38 -0.34 -5.26
N CYS A 93 -8.67 0.75 -5.57
CA CYS A 93 -8.91 1.54 -6.79
C CYS A 93 -8.67 0.77 -8.09
N ARG A 94 -7.68 -0.14 -8.11
CA ARG A 94 -7.39 -0.96 -9.29
C ARG A 94 -8.46 -2.02 -9.51
N LYS A 95 -8.99 -2.58 -8.42
CA LYS A 95 -9.95 -3.68 -8.45
C LYS A 95 -11.40 -3.22 -8.63
N PHE A 96 -11.78 -2.15 -7.94
CA PHE A 96 -13.13 -1.60 -7.87
C PHE A 96 -13.18 -0.13 -8.33
N PRO A 97 -12.76 0.18 -9.58
CA PRO A 97 -12.72 1.56 -10.06
C PRO A 97 -14.10 2.20 -10.21
N ARG A 98 -15.15 1.39 -10.40
CA ARG A 98 -16.52 1.88 -10.53
C ARG A 98 -17.11 2.23 -9.17
N ASP A 99 -16.96 1.33 -8.20
CA ASP A 99 -17.49 1.52 -6.85
C ASP A 99 -16.84 2.70 -6.17
N MET A 100 -15.53 2.89 -6.37
CA MET A 100 -14.81 4.05 -5.85
C MET A 100 -15.33 5.38 -6.41
N LYS A 101 -15.68 5.42 -7.70
CA LYS A 101 -16.26 6.61 -8.36
C LYS A 101 -17.75 6.80 -8.02
N ALA A 102 -18.42 5.74 -7.60
CA ALA A 102 -19.83 5.79 -7.20
C ALA A 102 -20.00 6.32 -5.77
N LYS A 103 -18.94 6.35 -4.95
CA LYS A 103 -18.97 6.95 -3.61
C LYS A 103 -19.27 8.44 -3.66
N SER A 104 -19.84 8.97 -2.57
CA SER A 104 -20.09 10.40 -2.39
C SER A 104 -18.82 11.23 -2.60
N THR A 105 -18.97 12.48 -3.01
CA THR A 105 -17.86 13.43 -3.19
C THR A 105 -17.03 13.58 -1.93
N ASP A 106 -17.67 13.63 -0.77
CA ASP A 106 -17.01 13.76 0.53
C ASP A 106 -16.11 12.55 0.82
N ASN A 107 -16.57 11.34 0.48
CA ASN A 107 -15.78 10.13 0.62
C ASN A 107 -14.59 10.13 -0.37
N GLN A 108 -14.81 10.57 -1.62
CA GLN A 108 -13.74 10.66 -2.62
C GLN A 108 -12.61 11.59 -2.16
N GLU A 109 -12.97 12.79 -1.68
CA GLU A 109 -12.01 13.74 -1.11
C GLU A 109 -11.29 13.16 0.11
N HIS A 110 -12.01 12.45 0.99
CA HIS A 110 -11.41 11.78 2.14
C HIS A 110 -10.37 10.75 1.71
N PHE A 111 -10.69 9.91 0.72
CA PHE A 111 -9.75 8.92 0.20
C PHE A 111 -8.53 9.57 -0.43
N GLU A 112 -8.69 10.61 -1.23
CA GLU A 112 -7.58 11.32 -1.86
C GLU A 112 -6.64 11.97 -0.83
N LYS A 113 -7.21 12.52 0.24
CA LYS A 113 -6.45 13.16 1.32
C LYS A 113 -5.72 12.15 2.20
N HIS A 114 -6.35 11.01 2.52
CA HIS A 114 -5.84 10.03 3.48
C HIS A 114 -5.22 8.78 2.84
N ARG A 115 -5.11 8.72 1.51
CA ARG A 115 -4.53 7.58 0.79
C ARG A 115 -3.13 7.20 1.26
N TRP A 116 -2.89 5.89 1.30
CA TRP A 116 -1.59 5.29 1.53
C TRP A 116 -1.18 4.39 0.34
N PRO A 117 0.04 4.53 -0.20
CA PRO A 117 1.04 5.55 0.09
C PRO A 117 0.69 6.95 -0.47
N PRO A 118 1.15 8.03 0.18
CA PRO A 118 0.97 9.40 -0.32
C PRO A 118 1.54 9.62 -1.73
N VAL A 119 1.00 10.59 -2.48
CA VAL A 119 1.45 10.90 -3.86
C VAL A 119 2.93 11.27 -3.91
N TRP A 120 3.38 12.10 -2.98
CA TRP A 120 4.77 12.56 -2.92
C TRP A 120 5.74 11.39 -2.77
N TYR A 121 5.37 10.37 -1.98
CA TYR A 121 6.20 9.19 -1.76
C TYR A 121 6.35 8.38 -3.05
N LEU A 122 5.24 8.16 -3.78
CA LEU A 122 5.29 7.46 -5.06
C LEU A 122 6.14 8.21 -6.09
N LYS A 123 6.11 9.55 -6.08
CA LYS A 123 6.92 10.39 -6.95
C LYS A 123 8.41 10.31 -6.60
N GLU A 124 8.74 10.30 -5.31
CA GLU A 124 10.12 10.19 -4.83
C GLU A 124 10.69 8.79 -5.12
N GLU A 125 9.89 7.74 -4.92
CA GLU A 125 10.29 6.37 -5.26
C GLU A 125 10.59 6.25 -6.76
N ASP A 126 9.74 6.79 -7.63
CA ASP A 126 9.98 6.80 -9.07
C ASP A 126 11.26 7.57 -9.44
N HIS A 127 11.51 8.70 -8.78
CA HIS A 127 12.75 9.47 -8.93
C HIS A 127 13.98 8.65 -8.48
N TYR A 128 13.91 8.02 -7.31
CA TYR A 128 14.98 7.16 -6.77
C TYR A 128 15.30 5.99 -7.70
N GLN A 129 14.29 5.28 -8.19
CA GLN A 129 14.46 4.15 -9.10
C GLN A 129 15.13 4.58 -10.42
N ARG A 130 14.75 5.76 -10.95
CA ARG A 130 15.39 6.34 -12.15
C ARG A 130 16.87 6.67 -11.90
N ALA A 131 17.18 7.37 -10.81
CA ALA A 131 18.56 7.72 -10.45
C ALA A 131 19.43 6.48 -10.20
N ARG A 132 18.88 5.44 -9.57
CA ARG A 132 19.58 4.16 -9.35
C ARG A 132 19.94 3.48 -10.67
N LYS A 133 19.00 3.43 -11.62
CA LYS A 133 19.21 2.84 -12.96
C LYS A 133 20.24 3.64 -13.78
N GLU A 134 20.26 4.96 -13.65
CA GLU A 134 21.26 5.81 -14.30
C GLU A 134 22.66 5.51 -13.76
N ARG A 135 22.81 5.41 -12.44
CA ARG A 135 24.08 5.02 -11.80
C ARG A 135 24.57 3.64 -12.23
N GLU A 136 23.70 2.63 -12.23
CA GLU A 136 24.05 1.27 -12.70
C GLU A 136 24.55 1.28 -14.16
N LYS A 137 23.94 2.12 -15.02
CA LYS A 137 24.36 2.30 -16.40
C LYS A 137 25.71 3.02 -16.51
N GLU A 138 25.95 4.05 -15.71
CA GLU A 138 27.23 4.76 -15.64
C GLU A 138 28.35 3.84 -15.17
N ASP A 139 28.12 3.06 -14.12
CA ASP A 139 29.08 2.08 -13.58
C ASP A 139 29.39 0.99 -14.61
N TYR A 140 28.37 0.48 -15.31
CA TYR A 140 28.56 -0.46 -16.42
C TYR A 140 29.43 0.13 -17.53
N LEU A 141 29.18 1.38 -17.93
CA LEU A 141 29.97 2.08 -18.94
C LEU A 141 31.40 2.35 -18.46
N TYR A 142 31.59 2.72 -17.19
CA TYR A 142 32.89 2.93 -16.57
C TYR A 142 33.70 1.62 -16.53
N GLN A 143 33.08 0.51 -16.13
CA GLN A 143 33.70 -0.81 -16.13
C GLN A 143 34.11 -1.24 -17.56
N LYS A 144 33.25 -1.04 -18.55
CA LYS A 144 33.57 -1.31 -19.97
C LYS A 144 34.77 -0.48 -20.46
N ARG A 145 34.86 0.79 -20.04
CA ARG A 145 36.02 1.67 -20.34
C ARG A 145 37.29 1.17 -19.65
N GLN A 146 37.21 0.72 -18.40
CA GLN A 146 38.35 0.16 -17.65
C GLN A 146 38.87 -1.14 -18.27
N CYS A 147 38.01 -2.07 -18.68
CA CYS A 147 38.43 -3.29 -19.38
C CYS A 147 39.16 -2.98 -20.70
N LYS A 148 38.67 -2.00 -21.47
CA LYS A 148 39.36 -1.52 -22.69
C LYS A 148 40.72 -0.90 -22.39
N ARG A 149 40.82 -0.04 -21.36
CA ARG A 149 42.09 0.56 -20.94
C ARG A 149 43.09 -0.49 -20.46
N LYS A 150 42.68 -1.42 -19.60
CA LYS A 150 43.52 -2.54 -19.15
C LYS A 150 44.02 -3.34 -20.35
N TRP A 151 43.16 -3.69 -21.30
CA TRP A 151 43.56 -4.40 -22.52
C TRP A 151 44.62 -3.64 -23.34
N LEU A 152 44.50 -2.31 -23.48
CA LEU A 152 45.52 -1.49 -24.15
C LEU A 152 46.85 -1.43 -23.38
N PHE A 153 46.82 -1.37 -22.05
CA PHE A 153 48.04 -1.39 -21.23
C PHE A 153 48.80 -2.71 -21.33
N TRP A 154 48.11 -3.86 -21.43
CA TRP A 154 48.76 -5.16 -21.59
C TRP A 154 49.28 -5.41 -23.02
N ASN A 155 48.70 -4.77 -24.03
CA ASN A 155 49.10 -4.93 -25.43
C ASN A 155 50.00 -3.81 -25.98
N LEU A 156 50.42 -2.87 -25.13
CA LEU A 156 51.37 -1.85 -25.56
C LEU A 156 52.74 -2.52 -25.73
N PRO A 157 53.35 -2.52 -26.93
CA PRO A 157 54.67 -3.11 -27.11
C PRO A 157 55.64 -2.44 -26.15
N SER A 158 56.39 -3.25 -25.40
CA SER A 158 57.52 -2.77 -24.60
C SER A 158 58.41 -1.94 -25.52
N SER A 159 58.50 -0.63 -25.25
CA SER A 159 59.40 0.25 -25.99
C SER A 159 60.80 -0.36 -25.92
N PRO A 160 61.50 -0.53 -27.06
CA PRO A 160 62.83 -1.12 -27.06
C PRO A 160 63.72 -0.24 -26.18
N SER A 161 64.29 -0.86 -25.16
CA SER A 161 65.37 -0.29 -24.35
C SER A 161 66.44 0.23 -25.31
N SER A 162 66.53 1.54 -25.47
CA SER A 162 67.60 2.17 -26.22
C SER A 162 68.90 1.87 -25.47
N PRO A 163 69.87 1.15 -26.05
CA PRO A 163 71.19 1.04 -25.46
C PRO A 163 71.79 2.45 -25.46
N SER A 164 72.11 2.93 -24.27
CA SER A 164 72.95 4.11 -24.04
C SER A 164 74.21 4.03 -24.91
N SER A 165 74.32 4.88 -25.93
CA SER A 165 75.58 5.08 -26.65
C SER A 165 76.59 5.76 -25.72
N PRO A 166 77.73 5.14 -25.41
CA PRO A 166 78.81 5.81 -24.70
C PRO A 166 79.65 6.64 -25.67
N GLY A 167 79.97 7.86 -25.25
CA GLY A 167 81.31 8.42 -25.45
C GLY A 167 81.63 9.03 -26.81
N SER A 168 81.57 10.37 -26.85
CA SER A 168 82.34 11.20 -27.76
C SER A 168 83.83 10.84 -27.77
N SER A 169 84.40 10.72 -28.97
CA SER A 169 85.80 11.03 -29.31
C SER A 169 85.74 11.63 -30.71
N ALA A 170 85.78 12.96 -30.90
CA ALA A 170 86.98 13.79 -30.91
C ALA A 170 88.12 13.12 -31.69
N VAL A 171 88.45 13.65 -32.88
CA VAL A 171 89.82 13.91 -33.39
C VAL A 171 89.70 14.58 -34.78
N ILE A 172 90.13 15.85 -34.80
CA ILE A 172 90.70 16.68 -35.89
C ILE A 172 89.85 16.91 -37.15
#